data_AF-M0MUV2-F1
#
_entry.id   AF-M0MUV2-F1
#
_cell.length_a   1.000
_cell.length_b   1.000
_cell.length_c   1.000
_cell.angle_alpha   90.00
_cell.angle_beta   90.00
_cell.angle_gamma   90.00
#
_symmetry.space_group_name_H-M   'P 1'
#
loop_
_entity.id
_entity.type
_entity.pdbx_description
1 polymer ?
#
loop_
_entity_poly.entity_id
_entity_poly.type
_entity_poly.pdbx_seq_one_letter_code
_entity_poly.pdbx_strand_id
1 'polypeptide(L)'
;MVSKDDEPGEDEPFYRLIGGGVEFGEHSRKSVVREFREELDVELTNVNPTGTYENVFTFDGEQGHEIWRVYEGDIAEDWPYERDSFEGREPELDETYEATWMAPERLRDDVTFYDPVVLDDLGRR
;
A
#
# COMPACT_ATOMS: atom_id res chain seq x y z
N MET A 1 6.82 2.99 -0.71
CA MET A 1 6.65 2.29 0.58
C MET A 1 5.61 1.22 0.37
N VAL A 2 5.80 0.04 0.95
CA VAL A 2 4.94 -1.14 0.81
C VAL A 2 4.81 -1.85 2.16
N SER A 3 3.72 -2.57 2.39
CA SER A 3 3.65 -3.57 3.45
C SER A 3 4.36 -4.85 3.00
N LYS A 4 4.88 -5.60 3.96
CA LYS A 4 5.47 -6.91 3.79
C LYS A 4 4.73 -7.91 4.66
N ASP A 5 4.17 -8.93 4.02
CA ASP A 5 3.49 -10.06 4.63
C ASP A 5 4.34 -11.32 4.47
N ASP A 6 4.61 -12.01 5.58
CA ASP A 6 5.25 -13.33 5.58
C ASP A 6 4.14 -14.39 5.81
N GLU A 7 3.46 -14.84 4.75
CA GLU A 7 2.39 -15.83 4.88
C GLU A 7 2.94 -17.21 5.31
N PRO A 8 2.37 -17.86 6.35
CA PRO A 8 2.84 -19.16 6.83
C PRO A 8 2.74 -20.26 5.75
N GLY A 9 3.88 -20.75 5.28
CA GLY A 9 3.94 -21.82 4.28
C GLY A 9 4.28 -21.35 2.87
N GLU A 10 4.48 -20.06 2.67
CA GLU A 10 5.08 -19.50 1.46
C GLU A 10 6.61 -19.35 1.63
N ASP A 11 7.36 -19.65 0.58
CA ASP A 11 8.83 -19.57 0.60
C ASP A 11 9.34 -18.12 0.43
N GLU A 12 8.49 -17.20 -0.06
CA GLU A 12 8.85 -15.82 -0.40
C GLU A 12 7.83 -14.83 0.17
N PRO A 13 8.28 -13.68 0.70
CA PRO A 13 7.39 -12.66 1.24
C PRO A 13 6.54 -11.99 0.16
N PHE A 14 5.35 -11.58 0.55
CA PHE A 14 4.38 -10.90 -0.28
C PHE A 14 4.34 -9.40 0.03
N TYR A 15 4.19 -8.55 -0.99
CA TYR A 15 4.19 -7.09 -0.81
C TYR A 15 2.95 -6.43 -1.39
N ARG A 16 2.44 -5.40 -0.71
CA ARG A 16 1.28 -4.60 -1.15
C ARG A 16 1.52 -3.11 -0.97
N LEU A 17 0.78 -2.29 -1.72
CA LEU A 17 0.68 -0.88 -1.39
C LEU A 17 -0.06 -0.72 -0.06
N ILE A 18 0.40 0.21 0.75
CA ILE A 18 -0.24 0.57 2.02
C ILE A 18 -1.45 1.47 1.74
N GLY A 19 -2.52 1.24 2.49
CA GLY A 19 -3.79 1.95 2.41
C GLY A 19 -4.96 0.99 2.56
N GLY A 20 -6.16 1.54 2.48
CA GLY A 20 -7.39 0.81 2.77
C GLY A 20 -8.59 1.26 1.96
N GLY A 21 -9.77 0.90 2.47
CA GLY A 21 -11.04 1.14 1.82
C GLY A 21 -11.44 2.62 1.83
N VAL A 22 -12.02 3.10 0.72
CA VAL A 22 -12.70 4.40 0.71
C VAL A 22 -14.07 4.26 1.36
N GLU A 23 -14.34 5.00 2.43
CA GLU A 23 -15.63 4.95 3.10
C GLU A 23 -16.77 5.61 2.28
N PHE A 24 -18.02 5.27 2.61
CA PHE A 24 -19.18 5.88 1.98
C PHE A 24 -19.23 7.39 2.23
N GLY A 25 -19.19 8.18 1.14
CA GLY A 25 -19.18 9.64 1.21
C GLY A 25 -17.78 10.25 1.38
N GLU A 26 -16.74 9.41 1.41
CA GLU A 26 -15.36 9.84 1.46
C GLU A 26 -14.76 10.00 0.05
N HIS A 27 -13.89 11.00 -0.11
CA HIS A 27 -13.06 11.11 -1.31
C HIS A 27 -11.83 10.22 -1.14
N SER A 28 -11.44 9.46 -2.16
CA SER A 28 -10.26 8.56 -2.10
C SER A 28 -8.96 9.26 -1.66
N ARG A 29 -8.79 10.55 -2.01
CA ARG A 29 -7.64 11.35 -1.52
C ARG A 29 -7.66 11.58 -0.01
N LYS A 30 -8.85 11.68 0.59
CA LYS A 30 -9.01 11.79 2.05
C LYS A 30 -8.80 10.43 2.72
N SER A 31 -9.32 9.36 2.11
CA SER A 31 -9.10 7.98 2.56
C SER A 31 -7.60 7.70 2.71
N VAL A 32 -6.78 7.84 1.65
CA VAL A 32 -5.34 7.56 1.76
C VAL A 32 -4.61 8.38 2.86
N VAL A 33 -5.04 9.61 3.12
CA VAL A 33 -4.49 10.43 4.22
C VAL A 33 -4.95 9.91 5.59
N ARG A 34 -6.20 9.45 5.70
CA ARG A 34 -6.73 8.83 6.91
C ARG A 34 -6.03 7.50 7.20
N GLU A 35 -5.94 6.61 6.22
CA GLU A 35 -5.31 5.30 6.36
C GLU A 35 -3.86 5.42 6.84
N PHE A 36 -3.06 6.31 6.23
CA PHE A 36 -1.68 6.52 6.69
C PHE A 36 -1.57 7.05 8.12
N ARG A 37 -2.56 7.81 8.60
CA ARG A 37 -2.61 8.24 10.00
C ARG A 37 -3.00 7.08 10.92
N GLU A 38 -3.98 6.28 10.53
CA GLU A 38 -4.53 5.18 11.34
C GLU A 38 -3.54 4.02 11.44
N GLU A 39 -2.93 3.64 10.32
CA GLU A 39 -2.04 2.50 10.21
C GLU A 39 -0.60 2.81 10.66
N LEU A 40 -0.10 4.01 10.34
CA LEU A 40 1.34 4.34 10.50
C LEU A 40 1.63 5.51 11.45
N ASP A 41 0.61 6.24 11.92
CA ASP A 41 0.76 7.46 12.74
C ASP A 41 1.62 8.54 12.04
N VAL A 42 1.42 8.71 10.72
CA VAL A 42 2.12 9.73 9.91
C VAL A 42 1.16 10.62 9.12
N GLU A 43 1.61 11.83 8.79
CA GLU A 43 0.85 12.76 7.96
C GLU A 43 1.32 12.73 6.51
N LEU A 44 0.41 12.47 5.57
CA LEU A 44 0.69 12.62 4.14
C LEU A 44 0.50 14.07 3.66
N THR A 45 1.51 14.56 2.95
CA THR A 45 1.53 15.86 2.27
C THR A 45 1.81 15.67 0.78
N ASN A 46 1.60 16.73 -0.01
CA ASN A 46 1.82 16.70 -1.48
C ASN A 46 1.14 15.53 -2.20
N VAL A 47 -0.04 15.11 -1.71
CA VAL A 47 -0.75 13.94 -2.21
C VAL A 47 -1.30 14.21 -3.61
N ASN A 48 -0.77 13.53 -4.62
CA ASN A 48 -1.12 13.65 -6.03
C ASN A 48 -1.56 12.31 -6.61
N PRO A 49 -2.64 12.26 -7.40
CA PRO A 49 -3.09 11.00 -8.00
C PRO A 49 -2.11 10.53 -9.08
N THR A 50 -1.81 9.23 -9.07
CA THR A 50 -1.02 8.54 -10.08
C THR A 50 -1.92 7.92 -11.14
N GLY A 51 -2.95 7.18 -10.73
CA GLY A 51 -3.80 6.44 -11.65
C GLY A 51 -5.08 5.85 -11.02
N THR A 52 -5.84 5.14 -11.83
CA THR A 52 -6.89 4.21 -11.37
C THR A 52 -6.70 2.88 -12.04
N TYR A 53 -6.80 1.84 -11.23
CA TYR A 53 -6.61 0.46 -11.62
C TYR A 53 -7.82 -0.35 -11.17
N GLU A 54 -8.08 -1.46 -11.86
CA GLU A 54 -9.23 -2.30 -11.66
C GLU A 54 -8.73 -3.74 -11.64
N ASN A 55 -9.05 -4.47 -10.58
CA ASN A 55 -8.67 -5.87 -10.43
C ASN A 55 -9.91 -6.71 -10.11
N VAL A 56 -10.12 -7.76 -10.91
CA VAL A 56 -11.20 -8.74 -10.70
C VAL A 56 -10.54 -10.10 -10.45
N PHE A 57 -10.79 -10.67 -9.27
CA PHE A 57 -10.12 -11.88 -8.82
C PHE A 57 -11.11 -12.85 -8.17
N THR A 58 -10.62 -14.01 -7.76
CA THR A 58 -11.39 -14.97 -6.97
C THR A 58 -10.58 -15.35 -5.74
N PHE A 59 -11.17 -15.18 -4.56
CA PHE A 59 -10.57 -15.52 -3.27
C PHE A 59 -11.56 -16.38 -2.48
N ASP A 60 -11.08 -17.50 -1.95
CA ASP A 60 -11.90 -18.53 -1.27
C ASP A 60 -13.18 -18.95 -2.04
N GLY A 61 -13.09 -18.98 -3.38
CA GLY A 61 -14.20 -19.33 -4.26
C GLY A 61 -15.22 -18.21 -4.50
N GLU A 62 -15.03 -17.03 -3.92
CA GLU A 62 -15.87 -15.85 -4.11
C GLU A 62 -15.21 -14.85 -5.05
N GLN A 63 -16.01 -14.18 -5.91
CA GLN A 63 -15.50 -13.14 -6.80
C GLN A 63 -15.24 -11.86 -6.02
N GLY A 64 -13.99 -11.40 -6.06
CA GLY A 64 -13.56 -10.09 -5.60
C GLY A 64 -13.47 -9.11 -6.78
N HIS A 65 -13.75 -7.84 -6.51
CA HIS A 65 -13.55 -6.76 -7.46
C HIS A 65 -13.15 -5.49 -6.72
N GLU A 66 -11.96 -5.00 -7.04
CA GLU A 66 -11.40 -3.80 -6.44
C GLU A 66 -11.12 -2.73 -7.50
N ILE A 67 -11.34 -1.47 -7.11
CA ILE A 67 -10.95 -0.29 -7.90
C ILE A 67 -9.99 0.52 -7.05
N TRP A 68 -8.77 0.64 -7.54
CA TRP A 68 -7.67 1.25 -6.81
C TRP A 68 -7.49 2.70 -7.25
N ARG A 69 -7.40 3.63 -6.30
CA ARG A 69 -6.96 5.01 -6.53
C ARG A 69 -5.60 5.20 -5.89
N VAL A 70 -4.56 5.22 -6.72
CA VAL A 70 -3.17 5.28 -6.25
C VAL A 70 -2.70 6.73 -6.21
N TYR A 71 -1.94 7.04 -5.17
CA TYR A 71 -1.40 8.37 -4.91
C TYR A 71 0.11 8.29 -4.65
N GLU A 72 0.81 9.32 -5.12
CA GLU A 72 2.15 9.68 -4.64
C GLU A 72 2.02 10.82 -3.63
N GLY A 73 2.87 10.82 -2.62
CA GLY A 73 2.90 11.86 -1.58
C GLY A 73 4.17 11.77 -0.75
N ASP A 74 4.37 12.79 0.07
CA ASP A 74 5.48 12.89 1.01
C ASP A 74 4.95 12.66 2.43
N ILE A 75 5.73 11.99 3.27
CA ILE A 75 5.47 11.89 4.70
C ILE A 75 6.04 13.14 5.37
N ALA A 76 5.27 13.80 6.23
CA ALA A 76 5.69 15.04 6.88
C ALA A 76 6.78 14.81 7.93
N GLU A 77 6.75 13.64 8.58
CA GLU A 77 7.69 13.23 9.60
C GLU A 77 9.02 12.72 8.99
N ASP A 78 10.14 13.04 9.64
CA ASP A 78 11.47 12.60 9.18
C ASP A 78 11.75 11.12 9.55
N TRP A 79 11.22 10.66 10.69
CA TRP A 79 11.57 9.36 11.27
C TRP A 79 11.35 8.15 10.34
N PRO A 80 10.31 8.09 9.47
CA PRO A 80 10.13 6.97 8.56
C PRO A 80 11.27 6.83 7.55
N TYR A 81 11.85 7.95 7.14
CA TYR A 81 12.96 8.01 6.18
C TYR A 81 14.32 7.64 6.79
N GLU A 82 14.42 7.65 8.13
CA GLU A 82 15.63 7.27 8.87
C GLU A 82 15.71 5.76 9.15
N ARG A 83 14.72 4.98 8.69
CA ARG A 83 14.59 3.55 8.94
C ARG A 83 14.38 2.77 7.66
N ASP A 84 14.96 1.58 7.59
CA ASP A 84 14.77 0.66 6.45
C ASP A 84 13.35 0.02 6.48
N SER A 85 12.83 -0.22 7.68
CA SER A 85 11.46 -0.69 7.93
C SER A 85 10.93 -0.22 9.30
N PHE A 86 9.62 -0.29 9.47
CA PHE A 86 8.93 -0.01 10.73
C PHE A 86 7.57 -0.72 10.80
N GLU A 87 7.02 -0.82 12.00
CA GLU A 87 5.72 -1.46 12.24
C GLU A 87 4.58 -0.54 11.79
N GLY A 88 3.70 -1.06 10.95
CA GLY A 88 2.35 -0.55 10.69
C GLY A 88 1.30 -1.39 11.38
N ARG A 89 0.08 -0.87 11.48
CA ARG A 89 -1.07 -1.54 12.10
C ARG A 89 -2.19 -1.66 11.09
N GLU A 90 -2.95 -2.75 11.17
CA GLU A 90 -4.23 -2.95 10.50
C GLU A 90 -5.31 -2.97 11.59
N PRO A 91 -5.86 -1.79 11.97
CA PRO A 91 -6.77 -1.65 13.11
C PRO A 91 -8.03 -2.52 13.00
N GLU A 92 -8.53 -2.74 11.79
CA GLU A 92 -9.73 -3.51 11.48
C GLU A 92 -9.56 -4.99 11.80
N LEU A 93 -8.33 -5.51 11.66
CA LEU A 93 -7.99 -6.90 11.92
C LEU A 93 -7.31 -7.11 13.28
N ASP A 94 -6.96 -6.05 14.00
CA ASP A 94 -6.12 -6.09 15.21
C ASP A 94 -4.76 -6.77 14.93
N GLU A 95 -4.20 -6.48 13.74
CA GLU A 95 -2.95 -7.05 13.23
C GLU A 95 -1.88 -5.97 13.01
N THR A 96 -0.63 -6.41 12.85
CA THR A 96 0.51 -5.53 12.54
C THR A 96 1.27 -6.08 11.36
N TYR A 97 1.82 -5.20 10.54
CA TYR A 97 2.64 -5.57 9.38
C TYR A 97 3.96 -4.79 9.37
N GLU A 98 4.95 -5.26 8.60
CA GLU A 98 6.17 -4.51 8.37
C GLU A 98 5.99 -3.56 7.18
N ALA A 99 6.10 -2.25 7.40
CA ALA A 99 6.22 -1.26 6.34
C ALA A 99 7.69 -1.09 5.94
N THR A 100 8.00 -1.18 4.64
CA THR A 100 9.38 -1.04 4.14
C THR A 100 9.48 -0.20 2.86
N TRP A 101 10.66 0.37 2.65
CA TRP A 101 11.01 1.13 1.45
C TRP A 101 11.57 0.20 0.38
N MET A 102 10.80 -0.02 -0.68
CA MET A 102 11.24 -0.79 -1.84
C MET A 102 11.25 0.06 -3.11
N ALA A 103 12.32 -0.09 -3.89
CA ALA A 103 12.42 0.50 -5.22
C ALA A 103 11.42 -0.18 -6.17
N PRO A 104 10.73 0.57 -7.06
CA PRO A 104 9.79 -0.02 -8.01
C PRO A 104 10.37 -1.15 -8.86
N GLU A 105 11.66 -1.10 -9.20
CA GLU A 105 12.34 -2.14 -9.97
C GLU A 105 12.36 -3.48 -9.23
N ARG A 106 12.63 -3.48 -7.93
CA ARG A 106 12.62 -4.70 -7.11
C ARG A 106 11.23 -5.31 -7.02
N LEU A 107 10.20 -4.48 -6.91
CA LEU A 107 8.80 -4.93 -6.89
C LEU A 107 8.36 -5.57 -8.22
N ARG A 108 9.03 -5.24 -9.34
CA ARG A 108 8.75 -5.86 -10.65
C ARG A 108 9.44 -7.19 -10.83
N ASP A 109 10.70 -7.28 -10.40
CA ASP A 109 11.62 -8.32 -10.90
C ASP A 109 12.01 -9.37 -9.85
N ASP A 110 11.96 -9.04 -8.56
CA ASP A 110 12.61 -9.83 -7.51
C ASP A 110 11.66 -10.40 -6.45
N VAL A 111 10.42 -9.92 -6.35
CA VAL A 111 9.47 -10.30 -5.28
C VAL A 111 8.05 -10.47 -5.81
N THR A 112 7.21 -11.15 -5.01
CA THR A 112 5.77 -11.21 -5.27
C THR A 112 5.10 -9.92 -4.78
N PHE A 113 4.55 -9.16 -5.72
CA PHE A 113 3.86 -7.90 -5.44
C PHE A 113 2.41 -7.94 -5.94
N TYR A 114 1.47 -7.52 -5.09
CA TYR A 114 0.06 -7.44 -5.45
C TYR A 114 -0.14 -6.38 -6.54
N ASP A 115 -0.69 -6.83 -7.68
CA ASP A 115 -1.08 -6.01 -8.83
C ASP A 115 0.06 -5.12 -9.40
N PRO A 116 1.05 -5.74 -10.08
CA PRO A 116 2.22 -5.04 -10.61
C PRO A 116 1.89 -4.01 -11.70
N VAL A 117 0.66 -3.95 -12.20
CA VAL A 117 0.24 -2.95 -13.20
C VAL A 117 0.43 -1.51 -12.69
N VAL A 118 0.33 -1.30 -11.37
CA VAL A 118 0.51 0.02 -10.77
C VAL A 118 1.94 0.52 -10.94
N LEU A 119 2.92 -0.39 -10.96
CA LEU A 119 4.33 -0.04 -11.03
C LEU A 119 4.68 0.68 -12.32
N ASP A 120 3.91 0.50 -13.40
CA ASP A 120 4.18 1.15 -14.69
C ASP A 120 4.11 2.68 -14.60
N ASP A 121 3.30 3.22 -13.69
CA ASP A 121 3.11 4.66 -13.55
C ASP A 121 3.82 5.27 -12.33
N LEU A 122 4.43 4.44 -11.47
CA LEU A 122 5.27 4.91 -10.35
C LEU A 122 6.62 5.42 -10.86
N GLY A 123 7.06 6.58 -10.39
CA GLY A 123 8.40 7.12 -10.71
C GLY A 123 8.55 7.70 -12.12
N ARG A 124 7.45 7.88 -12.86
CA ARG A 124 7.43 8.61 -14.13
C ARG A 124 7.40 10.14 -13.92
N ARG A 125 8.31 10.71 -13.12
CA ARG A 125 8.51 12.18 -13.04
C ARG A 125 9.95 12.55 -12.76
#